data_AF-A0A1H8HBZ6-F1
#
_entry.id   AF-A0A1H8HBZ6-F1
#
_cell.length_a   1.000
_cell.length_b   1.000
_cell.length_c   1.000
_cell.angle_alpha   90.00
_cell.angle_beta   90.00
_cell.angle_gamma   90.00
#
_symmetry.space_group_name_H-M   'P 1'
#
loop_
_entity.id
_entity.type
_entity.pdbx_description
1 polymer ?
#
loop_
_entity_poly.entity_id
_entity_poly.type
_entity_poly.pdbx_seq_one_letter_code
_entity_poly.pdbx_strand_id
1 'polypeptide(L)'
;MITKKKKYTLYYVMALACGLVASFFIYSCSADGYYSDEIEKNEVTNTRALSSRMINNGSTLIDSIASSDEFWEFEMSSELLADKFHEYTSTLSEEEYDKLMENLNDDDYVEDFMRKANLENELQQLAKAKENLIQHTGFLRLSADERTQLFILYAESNELTKVKLLKTREEGGSTSSCEEQKQAAYRQAKADYDDAVTNCKKGSVPSGCLTQAAARYDRNKRIADRRYENCIKNKV
;
A
#
# COMPACT_ATOMS: atom_id res chain seq x y z
N MET A 1 -7.29 -65.90 17.53
CA MET A 1 -7.16 -65.26 18.86
C MET A 1 -6.48 -63.89 18.71
N ILE A 2 -7.24 -62.88 18.30
CA ILE A 2 -7.05 -61.44 18.60
C ILE A 2 -8.49 -60.99 18.87
N THR A 3 -8.78 -60.67 20.12
CA THR A 3 -10.14 -60.51 20.66
C THR A 3 -10.92 -59.45 19.86
N LYS A 4 -12.08 -59.83 19.32
CA LYS A 4 -12.98 -58.98 18.52
C LYS A 4 -13.25 -57.60 19.16
N LYS A 5 -13.18 -57.50 20.49
CA LYS A 5 -13.28 -56.23 21.24
C LYS A 5 -12.23 -55.18 20.84
N LYS A 6 -10.97 -55.55 20.56
CA LYS A 6 -9.92 -54.58 20.20
C LYS A 6 -10.14 -53.90 18.85
N LYS A 7 -10.78 -54.58 17.88
CA LYS A 7 -11.05 -54.02 16.55
C LYS A 7 -12.14 -52.94 16.58
N TYR A 8 -13.17 -53.12 17.41
CA TYR A 8 -14.22 -52.11 17.59
C TYR A 8 -13.71 -50.89 18.35
N THR A 9 -12.85 -51.08 19.36
CA THR A 9 -12.22 -49.96 20.08
C THR A 9 -11.29 -49.15 19.17
N LEU A 10 -10.53 -49.80 18.29
CA LEU A 10 -9.66 -49.10 17.32
C LEU A 10 -10.48 -48.31 16.29
N TYR A 11 -11.60 -48.86 15.82
CA TYR A 11 -12.52 -48.16 14.91
C TYR A 11 -13.20 -46.95 15.59
N TYR A 12 -13.57 -47.08 16.86
CA TYR A 12 -14.19 -46.00 17.62
C TYR A 12 -13.20 -44.86 17.90
N VAL A 13 -11.93 -45.18 18.18
CA VAL A 13 -10.87 -44.18 18.38
C VAL A 13 -10.50 -43.47 17.07
N MET A 14 -10.45 -44.19 15.94
CA MET A 14 -10.24 -43.57 14.62
C MET A 14 -11.42 -42.68 14.21
N ALA A 15 -12.66 -43.09 14.47
CA ALA A 15 -13.85 -42.28 14.17
C ALA A 15 -13.94 -41.01 15.05
N LEU A 16 -13.57 -41.09 16.34
CA LEU A 16 -13.46 -39.93 17.23
C LEU A 16 -12.33 -38.97 16.84
N ALA A 17 -11.18 -39.50 16.41
CA ALA A 17 -10.07 -38.69 15.91
C ALA A 17 -10.42 -37.97 14.60
N CYS A 18 -11.11 -38.64 13.66
CA CYS A 18 -11.58 -38.01 12.41
C CYS A 18 -12.70 -36.98 12.65
N GLY A 19 -13.60 -37.21 13.62
CA GLY A 19 -14.63 -36.25 14.00
C GLY A 19 -14.08 -34.96 14.62
N LEU A 20 -13.03 -35.07 15.45
CA LEU A 20 -12.39 -33.91 16.08
C LEU A 20 -11.56 -33.08 15.08
N VAL A 21 -10.92 -33.72 14.09
CA VAL A 21 -10.20 -33.00 13.04
C VAL A 21 -11.17 -32.23 12.13
N ALA A 22 -12.36 -32.76 11.85
CA ALA A 22 -13.38 -32.04 11.08
C ALA A 22 -13.94 -30.81 11.81
N SER A 23 -14.05 -30.84 13.14
CA SER A 23 -14.46 -29.66 13.92
C SER A 23 -13.40 -28.55 14.00
N PHE A 24 -12.11 -28.88 13.85
CA PHE A 24 -11.05 -27.86 13.77
C PHE A 24 -10.94 -27.20 12.38
N PHE A 25 -11.43 -27.84 11.32
CA PHE A 25 -11.46 -27.22 9.98
C PHE A 25 -12.70 -26.36 9.72
N ILE A 26 -13.78 -26.51 10.52
CA ILE A 26 -14.97 -25.62 10.42
C ILE A 26 -14.88 -24.45 11.42
N TYR A 27 -14.08 -24.55 12.49
CA TYR A 27 -13.86 -23.46 13.47
C TYR A 27 -12.65 -22.56 13.16
N SER A 28 -11.98 -22.74 12.01
CA SER A 28 -11.00 -21.75 11.50
C SER A 28 -11.62 -20.79 10.47
N CYS A 29 -12.96 -20.76 10.36
CA CYS A 29 -13.73 -19.76 9.62
C CYS A 29 -14.80 -19.09 10.50
N SER A 30 -14.48 -18.88 11.78
CA SER A 30 -15.24 -17.97 12.63
C SER A 30 -14.30 -17.35 13.68
N ALA A 31 -13.32 -16.60 13.20
CA ALA A 31 -12.85 -15.42 13.90
C ALA A 31 -13.38 -14.24 13.10
N ASP A 32 -14.55 -13.78 13.49
CA ASP A 32 -15.18 -12.52 13.13
C ASP A 32 -14.31 -11.34 13.60
N GLY A 33 -13.22 -11.11 12.88
CA GLY A 33 -12.61 -9.79 12.80
C GLY A 33 -13.41 -8.95 11.82
N TYR A 34 -14.33 -8.14 12.33
CA TYR A 34 -15.05 -7.08 11.60
C TYR A 34 -14.12 -6.29 10.67
N TYR A 35 -14.04 -6.65 9.39
CA TYR A 35 -13.54 -5.82 8.29
C TYR A 35 -13.74 -6.57 6.96
N SER A 36 -14.94 -6.51 6.36
CA SER A 36 -15.13 -6.76 4.91
C SER A 36 -16.61 -6.79 4.54
N ASP A 37 -17.20 -5.60 4.43
CA ASP A 37 -18.40 -5.40 3.60
C ASP A 37 -18.40 -3.96 3.08
N GLU A 38 -17.83 -3.03 3.85
CA GLU A 38 -17.64 -1.63 3.41
C GLU A 38 -16.37 -1.39 2.58
N ILE A 39 -15.31 -2.20 2.74
CA ILE A 39 -14.12 -2.13 1.86
C ILE A 39 -14.51 -2.57 0.46
N GLU A 40 -15.06 -3.78 0.28
CA GLU A 40 -15.34 -4.37 -1.03
C GLU A 40 -16.30 -3.49 -1.87
N LYS A 41 -17.28 -2.87 -1.22
CA LYS A 41 -18.23 -1.96 -1.88
C LYS A 41 -17.60 -0.63 -2.28
N ASN A 42 -16.66 -0.10 -1.50
CA ASN A 42 -15.89 1.11 -1.84
C ASN A 42 -14.80 0.81 -2.88
N GLU A 43 -14.19 -0.37 -2.85
CA GLU A 43 -13.14 -0.89 -3.73
C GLU A 43 -13.65 -1.06 -5.17
N VAL A 44 -14.80 -1.71 -5.35
CA VAL A 44 -15.48 -1.82 -6.66
C VAL A 44 -15.99 -0.46 -7.14
N THR A 45 -16.36 0.45 -6.24
CA THR A 45 -16.80 1.80 -6.61
C THR A 45 -15.62 2.68 -7.01
N ASN A 46 -14.45 2.52 -6.38
CA ASN A 46 -13.24 3.29 -6.63
C ASN A 46 -12.55 2.90 -7.92
N THR A 47 -12.39 1.61 -8.20
CA THR A 47 -11.90 1.11 -9.50
C THR A 47 -12.81 1.57 -10.65
N ARG A 48 -14.14 1.55 -10.45
CA ARG A 48 -15.11 2.08 -11.42
C ARG A 48 -15.07 3.61 -11.56
N ALA A 49 -14.85 4.35 -10.48
CA ALA A 49 -14.74 5.80 -10.50
C ALA A 49 -13.42 6.29 -11.14
N LEU A 50 -12.32 5.57 -10.89
CA LEU A 50 -11.03 5.74 -11.52
C LEU A 50 -11.13 5.47 -13.03
N SER A 51 -11.69 4.32 -13.41
CA SER A 51 -11.99 3.98 -14.80
C SER A 51 -12.88 5.03 -15.47
N SER A 52 -13.92 5.52 -14.81
CA SER A 52 -14.79 6.58 -15.37
C SER A 52 -14.05 7.90 -15.60
N ARG A 53 -13.08 8.27 -14.76
CA ARG A 53 -12.25 9.47 -14.96
C ARG A 53 -11.24 9.29 -16.08
N MET A 54 -10.63 8.11 -16.20
CA MET A 54 -9.66 7.78 -17.24
C MET A 54 -10.29 7.61 -18.63
N ILE A 55 -11.53 7.08 -18.72
CA ILE A 55 -12.32 7.01 -19.96
C ILE A 55 -12.50 8.41 -20.59
N ASN A 56 -12.63 9.46 -19.78
CA ASN A 56 -12.74 10.84 -20.28
C ASN A 56 -11.41 11.39 -20.83
N ASN A 57 -10.27 10.75 -20.53
CA ASN A 57 -8.93 11.11 -20.98
C ASN A 57 -8.38 10.24 -22.13
N GLY A 58 -9.12 9.22 -22.58
CA GLY A 58 -8.98 8.65 -23.92
C GLY A 58 -7.94 7.54 -24.16
N SER A 59 -7.28 6.98 -23.15
CA SER A 59 -6.36 5.84 -23.32
C SER A 59 -6.96 4.54 -22.80
N THR A 60 -7.43 3.68 -23.72
CA THR A 60 -7.98 2.36 -23.40
C THR A 60 -6.98 1.44 -22.69
N LEU A 61 -5.67 1.70 -22.85
CA LEU A 61 -4.63 0.94 -22.18
C LEU A 61 -4.46 1.36 -20.72
N ILE A 62 -4.49 2.67 -20.44
CA ILE A 62 -4.48 3.19 -19.05
C ILE A 62 -5.69 2.64 -18.30
N ASP A 63 -6.89 2.68 -18.90
CA ASP A 63 -8.11 2.14 -18.31
C ASP A 63 -7.96 0.65 -17.95
N SER A 64 -7.45 -0.14 -18.89
CA SER A 64 -7.24 -1.58 -18.72
C SER A 64 -6.30 -1.87 -17.55
N ILE A 65 -5.16 -1.18 -17.49
CA ILE A 65 -4.17 -1.34 -16.41
C ILE A 65 -4.77 -0.89 -15.07
N ALA A 66 -5.41 0.26 -15.02
CA ALA A 66 -5.98 0.81 -13.78
C ALA A 66 -7.09 -0.08 -13.18
N SER A 67 -7.77 -0.86 -14.01
CA SER A 67 -8.80 -1.82 -13.60
C SER A 67 -8.28 -3.23 -13.32
N SER A 68 -6.99 -3.48 -13.49
CA SER A 68 -6.38 -4.80 -13.32
C SER A 68 -6.09 -5.12 -11.85
N ASP A 69 -6.19 -6.41 -11.50
CA ASP A 69 -5.83 -6.90 -10.17
C ASP A 69 -4.34 -6.66 -9.89
N GLU A 70 -3.47 -6.75 -10.90
CA GLU A 70 -2.03 -6.53 -10.75
C GLU A 70 -1.69 -5.08 -10.38
N PHE A 71 -2.42 -4.11 -10.94
CA PHE A 71 -2.26 -2.70 -10.56
C PHE A 71 -2.77 -2.45 -9.14
N TRP A 72 -3.90 -3.07 -8.77
CA TRP A 72 -4.41 -2.97 -7.40
C TRP A 72 -3.45 -3.58 -6.37
N GLU A 73 -2.95 -4.79 -6.61
CA GLU A 73 -1.95 -5.44 -5.75
C GLU A 73 -0.68 -4.59 -5.61
N PHE A 74 -0.24 -3.96 -6.69
CA PHE A 74 0.89 -3.04 -6.70
C PHE A 74 0.63 -1.84 -5.79
N GLU A 75 -0.49 -1.14 -5.97
CA GLU A 75 -0.85 0.03 -5.18
C GLU A 75 -0.98 -0.31 -3.69
N MET A 76 -1.69 -1.39 -3.36
CA MET A 76 -1.82 -1.92 -2.00
C MET A 76 -0.46 -2.21 -1.35
N SER A 77 0.42 -2.91 -2.08
CA SER A 77 1.75 -3.27 -1.56
C SER A 77 2.64 -2.03 -1.40
N SER A 78 2.49 -1.03 -2.28
CA SER A 78 3.24 0.22 -2.22
C SER A 78 2.82 1.06 -1.00
N GLU A 79 1.51 1.14 -0.72
CA GLU A 79 0.99 1.84 0.46
C GLU A 79 1.45 1.15 1.74
N LEU A 80 1.41 -0.18 1.79
CA LEU A 80 1.86 -0.94 2.96
C LEU A 80 3.34 -0.68 3.30
N LEU A 81 4.21 -0.67 2.29
CA LEU A 81 5.63 -0.33 2.51
C LEU A 81 5.79 1.11 3.00
N ALA A 82 5.09 2.05 2.39
CA ALA A 82 5.15 3.46 2.77
C ALA A 82 4.65 3.70 4.20
N ASP A 83 3.55 3.05 4.60
CA ASP A 83 2.97 3.17 5.93
C ASP A 83 3.89 2.58 6.99
N LYS A 84 4.48 1.41 6.76
CA LYS A 84 5.43 0.80 7.69
C LYS A 84 6.75 1.58 7.80
N PHE A 85 7.22 2.11 6.67
CA PHE A 85 8.37 3.02 6.66
C PHE A 85 8.07 4.25 7.51
N HIS A 86 6.92 4.89 7.30
CA HIS A 86 6.48 6.07 8.05
C HIS A 86 6.28 5.78 9.54
N GLU A 87 5.70 4.64 9.89
CA GLU A 87 5.52 4.20 11.28
C GLU A 87 6.86 4.17 12.02
N TYR A 88 7.87 3.54 11.41
CA TYR A 88 9.22 3.52 12.00
C TYR A 88 9.87 4.90 12.02
N THR A 89 9.83 5.66 10.91
CA THR A 89 10.48 6.98 10.89
C THR A 89 9.82 7.99 11.82
N SER A 90 8.55 7.78 12.19
CA SER A 90 7.82 8.61 13.17
C SER A 90 8.31 8.39 14.61
N THR A 91 9.04 7.29 14.89
CA THR A 91 9.68 7.08 16.20
C THR A 91 11.07 7.71 16.30
N LEU A 92 11.63 8.19 15.18
CA LEU A 92 12.96 8.80 15.13
C LEU A 92 12.91 10.26 15.57
N SER A 93 13.96 10.72 16.25
CA SER A 93 14.22 12.15 16.42
C SER A 93 14.51 12.83 15.08
N GLU A 94 14.43 14.17 15.02
CA GLU A 94 14.77 14.92 13.81
C GLU A 94 16.22 14.64 13.36
N GLU A 95 17.17 14.57 14.30
CA GLU A 95 18.58 14.27 14.02
C GLU A 95 18.76 12.86 13.44
N GLU A 96 18.08 11.86 14.01
CA GLU A 96 18.13 10.48 13.50
C GLU A 96 17.49 10.36 12.12
N TYR A 97 16.38 11.07 11.89
CA TYR A 97 15.71 11.12 10.60
C TYR A 97 16.58 11.79 9.53
N ASP A 98 17.19 12.93 9.85
CA ASP A 98 18.07 13.64 8.93
C ASP A 98 19.30 12.79 8.60
N LYS A 99 19.87 12.10 9.59
CA LYS A 99 20.93 11.12 9.38
C LYS A 99 20.49 9.99 8.44
N LEU A 100 19.29 9.44 8.61
CA LEU A 100 18.74 8.46 7.67
C LEU A 100 18.70 9.02 6.25
N MET A 101 18.15 10.22 6.07
CA MET A 101 18.01 10.87 4.76
C MET A 101 19.36 11.13 4.08
N GLU A 102 20.40 11.49 4.83
CA GLU A 102 21.76 11.71 4.32
C GLU A 102 22.45 10.42 3.88
N ASN A 103 22.10 9.28 4.50
CA ASN A 103 22.74 7.98 4.27
C ASN A 103 21.89 7.04 3.39
N LEU A 104 20.85 7.54 2.70
CA LEU A 104 20.00 6.73 1.82
C LEU A 104 20.73 6.11 0.61
N ASN A 105 21.90 6.64 0.25
CA ASN A 105 22.72 6.11 -0.85
C ASN A 105 23.80 5.12 -0.36
N ASP A 106 23.91 4.89 0.95
CA ASP A 106 24.83 3.93 1.55
C ASP A 106 24.09 2.58 1.70
N ASP A 107 24.48 1.59 0.91
CA ASP A 107 23.81 0.30 0.85
C ASP A 107 23.86 -0.44 2.20
N ASP A 108 24.99 -0.36 2.92
CA ASP A 108 25.16 -1.02 4.22
C ASP A 108 24.27 -0.37 5.29
N TYR A 109 24.18 0.97 5.25
CA TYR A 109 23.30 1.73 6.14
C TYR A 109 21.82 1.40 5.87
N VAL A 110 21.41 1.38 4.60
CA VAL A 110 20.03 1.06 4.20
C VAL A 110 19.68 -0.38 4.57
N GLU A 111 20.61 -1.33 4.45
CA GLU A 111 20.40 -2.71 4.89
C GLU A 111 20.17 -2.82 6.40
N ASP A 112 20.98 -2.16 7.22
CA ASP A 112 20.77 -2.10 8.67
C ASP A 112 19.44 -1.44 9.04
N PHE A 113 19.09 -0.34 8.36
CA PHE A 113 17.80 0.33 8.52
C PHE A 113 16.63 -0.61 8.21
N MET A 114 16.64 -1.29 7.06
CA MET A 114 15.58 -2.21 6.64
C MET A 114 15.33 -3.30 7.69
N ARG A 115 16.41 -3.83 8.28
CA ARG A 115 16.34 -4.81 9.37
C ARG A 115 15.72 -4.23 10.63
N LYS A 116 16.15 -3.04 11.06
CA LYS A 116 15.62 -2.36 12.26
C LYS A 116 14.16 -1.97 12.12
N ALA A 117 13.77 -1.50 10.95
CA ALA A 117 12.39 -1.15 10.60
C ALA A 117 11.53 -2.36 10.21
N ASN A 118 12.11 -3.57 10.18
CA ASN A 118 11.42 -4.82 9.87
C ASN A 118 10.69 -4.80 8.51
N LEU A 119 11.26 -4.20 7.47
CA LEU A 119 10.58 -3.94 6.18
C LEU A 119 10.63 -5.13 5.20
N GLU A 120 11.28 -6.24 5.57
CA GLU A 120 11.61 -7.33 4.64
C GLU A 120 10.38 -7.88 3.90
N ASN A 121 9.28 -8.12 4.62
CA ASN A 121 8.07 -8.68 4.04
C ASN A 121 7.42 -7.72 3.04
N GLU A 122 7.30 -6.44 3.39
CA GLU A 122 6.67 -5.42 2.58
C GLU A 122 7.50 -5.13 1.32
N LEU A 123 8.83 -5.14 1.45
CA LEU A 123 9.75 -5.03 0.32
C LEU A 123 9.62 -6.21 -0.65
N GLN A 124 9.49 -7.44 -0.13
CA GLN A 124 9.28 -8.64 -0.96
C GLN A 124 7.92 -8.62 -1.66
N GLN A 125 6.85 -8.23 -0.95
CA GLN A 125 5.50 -8.12 -1.49
C GLN A 125 5.44 -7.08 -2.61
N LEU A 126 5.97 -5.87 -2.37
CA LEU A 126 6.00 -4.82 -3.38
C LEU A 126 6.86 -5.21 -4.58
N ALA A 127 8.03 -5.83 -4.37
CA ALA A 127 8.87 -6.29 -5.46
C ALA A 127 8.14 -7.29 -6.37
N LYS A 128 7.36 -8.21 -5.77
CA LYS A 128 6.53 -9.17 -6.50
C LYS A 128 5.38 -8.50 -7.24
N ALA A 129 4.62 -7.64 -6.57
CA ALA A 129 3.48 -6.94 -7.16
C ALA A 129 3.91 -6.04 -8.33
N LYS A 130 5.06 -5.35 -8.20
CA LYS A 130 5.69 -4.59 -9.29
C LYS A 130 6.02 -5.48 -10.49
N GLU A 131 6.62 -6.65 -10.25
CA GLU A 131 6.96 -7.58 -11.35
C GLU A 131 5.68 -8.09 -12.03
N ASN A 132 4.64 -8.42 -11.27
CA ASN A 132 3.35 -8.83 -11.81
C ASN A 132 2.72 -7.73 -12.68
N LEU A 133 2.67 -6.49 -12.18
CA LEU A 133 2.21 -5.32 -12.94
C LEU A 133 2.97 -5.18 -14.27
N ILE A 134 4.31 -5.31 -14.24
CA ILE A 134 5.15 -5.16 -15.42
C ILE A 134 4.98 -6.33 -16.41
N GLN A 135 4.88 -7.57 -15.93
CA GLN A 135 4.88 -8.78 -16.77
C GLN A 135 3.50 -9.14 -17.32
N HIS A 136 2.43 -8.89 -16.55
CA HIS A 136 1.09 -9.38 -16.88
C HIS A 136 0.15 -8.30 -17.39
N THR A 137 0.61 -7.05 -17.42
CA THR A 137 -0.14 -5.94 -18.02
C THR A 137 0.63 -5.30 -19.18
N GLY A 138 0.01 -4.31 -19.83
CA GLY A 138 0.68 -3.48 -20.82
C GLY A 138 1.46 -2.29 -20.23
N PHE A 139 1.75 -2.27 -18.92
CA PHE A 139 2.34 -1.12 -18.22
C PHE A 139 3.58 -0.54 -18.90
N LEU A 140 4.50 -1.40 -19.38
CA LEU A 140 5.71 -0.94 -20.07
C LEU A 140 5.44 -0.24 -21.42
N ARG A 141 4.26 -0.43 -22.01
CA ARG A 141 3.84 0.25 -23.25
C ARG A 141 3.36 1.67 -23.01
N LEU A 142 3.03 2.02 -21.77
CA LEU A 142 2.75 3.40 -21.39
C LEU A 142 4.04 4.23 -21.48
N SER A 143 3.93 5.42 -22.05
CA SER A 143 4.93 6.48 -21.95
C SER A 143 5.08 6.98 -20.51
N ALA A 144 6.16 7.73 -20.23
CA ALA A 144 6.39 8.30 -18.90
C ALA A 144 5.23 9.22 -18.45
N ASP A 145 4.68 10.01 -19.37
CA ASP A 145 3.56 10.91 -19.10
C ASP A 145 2.28 10.12 -18.78
N GLU A 146 2.02 9.03 -19.52
CA GLU A 146 0.86 8.16 -19.28
C GLU A 146 0.96 7.41 -17.94
N ARG A 147 2.17 6.97 -17.55
CA ARG A 147 2.39 6.36 -16.21
C ARG A 147 2.16 7.38 -15.11
N THR A 148 2.70 8.58 -15.27
CA THR A 148 2.49 9.69 -14.33
C THR A 148 0.99 9.99 -14.18
N GLN A 149 0.26 10.04 -15.30
CA GLN A 149 -1.19 10.26 -15.31
C GLN A 149 -1.94 9.13 -14.59
N LEU A 150 -1.58 7.86 -14.84
CA LEU A 150 -2.15 6.70 -14.16
C LEU A 150 -2.04 6.82 -12.63
N PHE A 151 -0.83 7.09 -12.13
CA PHE A 151 -0.58 7.20 -10.69
C PHE A 151 -1.23 8.43 -10.05
N ILE A 152 -1.20 9.60 -10.71
CA ILE A 152 -1.89 10.80 -10.21
C ILE A 152 -3.39 10.53 -10.06
N LEU A 153 -4.03 9.98 -11.10
CA LEU A 153 -5.46 9.70 -11.07
C LEU A 153 -5.83 8.71 -9.97
N TYR A 154 -4.99 7.70 -9.74
CA TYR A 154 -5.16 6.76 -8.63
C TYR A 154 -5.07 7.48 -7.28
N ALA A 155 -3.99 8.23 -7.04
CA ALA A 155 -3.80 8.99 -5.81
C ALA A 155 -4.95 9.97 -5.54
N GLU A 156 -5.47 10.65 -6.57
CA GLU A 156 -6.67 11.48 -6.46
C GLU A 156 -7.90 10.71 -5.98
N SER A 157 -8.15 9.54 -6.58
CA SER A 157 -9.31 8.72 -6.23
C SER A 157 -9.21 8.15 -4.81
N ASN A 158 -8.02 7.73 -4.40
CA ASN A 158 -7.78 7.13 -3.09
C ASN A 158 -7.87 8.19 -1.98
N GLU A 159 -7.22 9.35 -2.16
CA GLU A 159 -7.32 10.47 -1.22
C GLU A 159 -8.74 11.02 -1.11
N LEU A 160 -9.49 11.12 -2.21
CA LEU A 160 -10.91 11.51 -2.16
C LEU A 160 -11.74 10.53 -1.33
N THR A 161 -11.38 9.26 -1.30
CA THR A 161 -12.02 8.24 -0.46
C THR A 161 -11.63 8.44 1.00
N LYS A 162 -10.33 8.60 1.30
CA LYS A 162 -9.80 8.87 2.65
C LYS A 162 -10.40 10.16 3.25
N VAL A 163 -10.47 11.25 2.49
CA VAL A 163 -11.06 12.53 2.92
C VAL A 163 -12.58 12.45 3.10
N LYS A 164 -13.30 11.68 2.28
CA LYS A 164 -14.76 11.48 2.45
C LYS A 164 -15.08 10.70 3.72
N LEU A 165 -14.24 9.74 4.11
CA LEU A 165 -14.39 8.99 5.36
C LEU A 165 -14.11 9.85 6.60
N LEU A 166 -13.20 10.82 6.49
CA LEU A 166 -12.76 11.66 7.61
C LEU A 166 -13.63 12.90 7.87
N LYS A 167 -14.55 13.27 6.97
CA LYS A 167 -15.43 14.45 7.17
C LYS A 167 -16.63 14.13 8.07
N THR A 168 -16.40 14.08 9.38
CA THR A 168 -17.40 14.45 10.39
C THR A 168 -17.44 15.97 10.51
N ARG A 169 -18.48 16.59 9.92
CA ARG A 169 -19.07 17.93 10.19
C ARG A 169 -18.18 18.95 10.95
N GLU A 170 -17.60 19.96 10.27
CA GLU A 170 -18.07 21.37 10.21
C GLU A 170 -17.09 22.33 9.49
N GLU A 171 -17.68 23.39 8.93
CA GLU A 171 -17.20 24.76 8.63
C GLU A 171 -15.97 25.01 7.73
N GLY A 172 -16.28 25.43 6.50
CA GLY A 172 -15.31 25.99 5.55
C GLY A 172 -15.01 27.46 5.83
N GLY A 173 -13.71 27.78 5.82
CA GLY A 173 -13.20 29.15 5.73
C GLY A 173 -11.70 29.21 5.99
N SER A 174 -10.92 29.63 4.98
CA SER A 174 -9.46 29.89 4.97
C SER A 174 -8.49 28.71 5.15
N THR A 175 -8.82 27.69 5.95
CA THR A 175 -8.09 26.41 6.07
C THR A 175 -8.16 25.58 4.79
N SER A 176 -9.21 25.75 3.98
CA SER A 176 -9.45 24.94 2.79
C SER A 176 -8.33 25.03 1.76
N SER A 177 -7.74 26.21 1.52
CA SER A 177 -6.71 26.35 0.47
C SER A 177 -5.33 25.82 0.92
N CYS A 178 -5.02 25.85 2.23
CA CYS A 178 -3.79 25.25 2.75
C CYS A 178 -3.92 23.73 2.73
N GLU A 179 -5.09 23.22 3.12
CA GLU A 179 -5.41 21.79 3.04
C GLU A 179 -5.40 21.29 1.59
N GLU A 180 -6.01 22.01 0.65
CA GLU A 180 -5.97 21.68 -0.78
C GLU A 180 -4.52 21.61 -1.31
N GLN A 181 -3.65 22.53 -0.89
CA GLN A 181 -2.23 22.50 -1.27
C GLN A 181 -1.50 21.30 -0.65
N LYS A 182 -1.77 20.98 0.61
CA LYS A 182 -1.21 19.80 1.28
C LYS A 182 -1.63 18.52 0.56
N GLN A 183 -2.93 18.38 0.28
CA GLN A 183 -3.49 17.22 -0.43
C GLN A 183 -2.98 17.13 -1.87
N ALA A 184 -2.77 18.24 -2.58
CA ALA A 184 -2.12 18.24 -3.88
C ALA A 184 -0.67 17.75 -3.79
N ALA A 185 0.08 18.20 -2.79
CA ALA A 185 1.46 17.77 -2.57
C ALA A 185 1.57 16.28 -2.20
N TYR A 186 0.65 15.77 -1.38
CA TYR A 186 0.58 14.33 -1.06
C TYR A 186 0.31 13.48 -2.30
N ARG A 187 -0.65 13.88 -3.14
CA ARG A 187 -0.96 13.17 -4.38
C ARG A 187 0.21 13.14 -5.36
N GLN A 188 0.90 14.26 -5.52
CA GLN A 188 2.12 14.30 -6.33
C GLN A 188 3.21 13.40 -5.74
N ALA A 189 3.41 13.47 -4.42
CA ALA A 189 4.42 12.66 -3.75
C ALA A 189 4.15 11.15 -3.88
N LYS A 190 2.87 10.72 -3.85
CA LYS A 190 2.46 9.33 -4.10
C LYS A 190 2.76 8.93 -5.55
N ALA A 191 2.39 9.75 -6.52
CA ALA A 191 2.67 9.46 -7.92
C ALA A 191 4.18 9.35 -8.21
N ASP A 192 4.99 10.26 -7.65
CA ASP A 192 6.45 10.23 -7.78
C ASP A 192 7.05 8.97 -7.12
N TYR A 193 6.46 8.53 -6.00
CA TYR A 193 6.86 7.32 -5.29
C TYR A 193 6.61 6.07 -6.14
N ASP A 194 5.40 5.92 -6.67
CA ASP A 194 5.01 4.75 -7.46
C ASP A 194 5.80 4.67 -8.77
N ASP A 195 6.00 5.81 -9.42
CA ASP A 195 6.86 5.88 -10.61
C ASP A 195 8.31 5.48 -10.26
N ALA A 196 8.87 5.98 -9.16
CA ALA A 196 10.20 5.58 -8.72
C ALA A 196 10.30 4.07 -8.42
N VAL A 197 9.30 3.50 -7.77
CA VAL A 197 9.21 2.06 -7.48
C VAL A 197 9.21 1.24 -8.77
N THR A 198 8.37 1.60 -9.75
CA THR A 198 8.30 0.86 -11.02
C THR A 198 9.59 0.94 -11.84
N ASN A 199 10.35 2.03 -11.68
CA ASN A 199 11.65 2.23 -12.32
C ASN A 199 12.83 1.55 -11.58
N CYS A 200 12.62 0.97 -10.40
CA CYS A 200 13.65 0.19 -9.71
C CYS A 200 14.04 -1.05 -10.52
N LYS A 201 15.30 -1.14 -10.94
CA LYS A 201 15.83 -2.26 -11.74
C LYS A 201 15.83 -3.59 -10.96
N LYS A 202 15.74 -4.70 -11.70
CA LYS A 202 15.96 -6.06 -11.19
C LYS A 202 17.45 -6.26 -10.86
N GLY A 203 17.79 -6.78 -9.68
CA GLY A 203 19.17 -6.98 -9.22
C GLY A 203 19.27 -7.54 -7.80
N SER A 204 20.48 -7.59 -7.22
CA SER A 204 20.72 -8.07 -5.84
C SER A 204 20.23 -7.11 -4.75
N VAL A 205 19.92 -5.86 -5.11
CA VAL A 205 19.43 -4.82 -4.19
C VAL A 205 18.11 -4.19 -4.69
N PRO A 206 17.03 -4.95 -4.99
CA PRO A 206 15.74 -4.32 -5.29
C PRO A 206 15.23 -3.54 -4.07
N SER A 207 15.56 -4.03 -2.87
CA SER A 207 15.15 -3.50 -1.58
C SER A 207 15.69 -2.10 -1.27
N GLY A 208 16.95 -1.81 -1.62
CA GLY A 208 17.54 -0.48 -1.44
C GLY A 208 16.84 0.60 -2.28
N CYS A 209 16.59 0.32 -3.56
CA CYS A 209 15.86 1.25 -4.42
C CYS A 209 14.43 1.51 -3.93
N LEU A 210 13.70 0.46 -3.52
CA LEU A 210 12.35 0.58 -2.97
C LEU A 210 12.33 1.37 -1.66
N THR A 211 13.32 1.14 -0.78
CA THR A 211 13.47 1.87 0.49
C THR A 211 13.79 3.34 0.25
N GLN A 212 14.65 3.65 -0.73
CA GLN A 212 14.94 5.03 -1.13
C GLN A 212 13.69 5.74 -1.68
N ALA A 213 12.88 5.05 -2.48
CA ALA A 213 11.61 5.59 -2.97
C ALA A 213 10.67 5.91 -1.81
N ALA A 214 10.51 4.98 -0.86
CA ALA A 214 9.68 5.19 0.34
C ALA A 214 10.18 6.35 1.21
N ALA A 215 11.51 6.47 1.37
CA ALA A 215 12.13 7.57 2.11
C ALA A 215 11.88 8.94 1.47
N ARG A 216 11.96 9.03 0.14
CA ARG A 216 11.63 10.27 -0.59
C ARG A 216 10.16 10.62 -0.43
N TYR A 217 9.28 9.63 -0.47
CA TYR A 217 7.85 9.82 -0.25
C TYR A 217 7.55 10.38 1.15
N ASP A 218 8.08 9.74 2.20
CA ASP A 218 7.94 10.20 3.58
C ASP A 218 8.45 11.63 3.76
N ARG A 219 9.63 11.93 3.20
CA ARG A 219 10.22 13.27 3.23
C ARG A 219 9.33 14.30 2.55
N ASN A 220 8.77 13.98 1.38
CA ASN A 220 7.88 14.88 0.66
C ASN A 220 6.58 15.13 1.45
N LYS A 221 6.03 14.12 2.12
CA LYS A 221 4.88 14.30 3.03
C LYS A 221 5.23 15.22 4.20
N ARG A 222 6.36 14.99 4.88
CA ARG A 222 6.82 15.87 5.98
C ARG A 222 7.04 17.32 5.52
N ILE A 223 7.56 17.54 4.31
CA ILE A 223 7.69 18.88 3.72
C ILE A 223 6.31 19.51 3.51
N ALA A 224 5.35 18.77 2.98
CA ALA A 224 3.98 19.24 2.79
C ALA A 224 3.31 19.57 4.13
N ASP A 225 3.52 18.78 5.17
CA ASP A 225 3.04 19.07 6.53
C ASP A 225 3.63 20.35 7.10
N ARG A 226 4.97 20.53 7.01
CA ARG A 226 5.62 21.78 7.45
C ARG A 226 5.09 22.99 6.67
N ARG A 227 4.84 22.85 5.37
CA ARG A 227 4.25 23.91 4.52
C ARG A 227 2.82 24.22 4.94
N TYR A 228 2.02 23.20 5.26
CA TYR A 228 0.67 23.37 5.78
C TYR A 228 0.68 24.13 7.12
N GLU A 229 1.48 23.70 8.08
CA GLU A 229 1.62 24.36 9.38
C GLU A 229 2.02 25.83 9.25
N ASN A 230 2.98 26.13 8.36
CA ASN A 230 3.37 27.51 8.06
C ASN A 230 2.25 28.30 7.36
N CYS A 231 1.50 27.68 6.45
CA CYS A 231 0.37 28.28 5.74
C CYS A 231 -0.75 28.68 6.71
N ILE A 232 -1.07 27.81 7.68
CA ILE A 232 -2.07 28.10 8.72
C ILE A 232 -1.56 29.20 9.65
N LYS A 233 -0.32 29.13 10.13
CA LYS A 233 0.26 30.16 11.03
C LYS A 233 0.32 31.55 10.42
N ASN A 234 0.57 31.65 9.11
CA ASN A 234 0.63 32.95 8.40
C ASN A 234 -0.76 33.50 8.00
N LYS A 235 -1.85 32.76 8.26
CA LYS A 235 -3.23 33.19 8.02
C LYS A 235 -3.99 33.59 9.30
N VAL A 236 -3.40 33.34 10.47
CA VAL A 236 -3.87 33.80 11.79
C VAL A 236 -3.22 35.14 12.12
#